data_AF-A0A963SAL9-F1
#
_entry.id   AF-A0A963SAL9-F1
#
_cell.length_a   1.000
_cell.length_b   1.000
_cell.length_c   1.000
_cell.angle_alpha   90.00
_cell.angle_beta   90.00
_cell.angle_gamma   90.00
#
_symmetry.space_group_name_H-M   'P 1'
#
loop_
_entity.id
_entity.type
_entity.pdbx_description
1 polymer ?
#
loop_
_entity_poly.entity_id
_entity_poly.type
_entity_poly.pdbx_seq_one_letter_code
_entity_poly.pdbx_strand_id
1 'polypeptide(L)'
;MDAKVEKGGCPVMHGAITETGTSVMDWWPNALNLDILHQHDTKTNPMGKDFSYRDALKTLDVEALKKDLSDLMTDSQEWWPADWGH
;
A
#
# COMPACT_ATOMS: atom_id res chain seq x y z
N MET A 1 -25.55 15.76 22.00
CA MET A 1 -24.20 15.16 22.09
C MET A 1 -24.35 13.82 21.43
N ASP A 2 -24.33 13.83 20.09
CA ASP A 2 -24.75 12.68 19.29
C ASP A 2 -23.53 12.24 18.51
N ALA A 3 -22.81 11.27 19.08
CA ALA A 3 -21.70 10.64 18.40
C ALA A 3 -22.26 9.84 17.22
N LYS A 4 -22.09 10.36 16.00
CA LYS A 4 -22.24 9.55 14.79
C LYS A 4 -21.21 8.43 14.87
N VAL A 5 -21.70 7.19 14.87
CA VAL A 5 -20.84 6.02 14.67
C VAL A 5 -20.39 6.04 13.21
N GLU A 6 -19.16 6.49 12.98
CA GLU A 6 -18.47 6.41 11.70
C GLU A 6 -18.36 4.94 11.26
N LYS A 7 -18.86 4.61 10.07
CA LYS A 7 -18.60 3.31 9.43
C LYS A 7 -17.12 3.27 9.03
N GLY A 8 -16.27 2.73 9.91
CA GLY A 8 -14.82 2.58 9.65
C GLY A 8 -13.91 2.88 10.84
N GLY A 9 -14.44 3.31 12.00
CA GLY A 9 -13.64 3.57 13.19
C GLY A 9 -13.00 2.30 13.77
N CYS A 10 -11.73 2.39 14.18
CA CYS A 10 -11.05 1.33 14.92
C CYS A 10 -11.71 1.18 16.32
N PRO A 11 -12.23 0.00 16.70
CA PRO A 11 -12.94 -0.18 17.97
C PRO A 11 -12.03 -0.10 19.21
N VAL A 12 -10.70 -0.15 19.03
CA VAL A 12 -9.70 0.02 20.09
C VAL A 12 -8.60 0.97 19.63
N MET A 13 -8.58 2.18 20.19
CA MET A 13 -7.57 3.19 19.91
C MET A 13 -6.23 2.79 20.55
N HIS A 14 -5.34 2.12 19.81
CA HIS A 14 -3.98 1.87 20.24
C HIS A 14 -3.14 3.15 20.07
N GLY A 15 -2.66 3.70 21.19
CA GLY A 15 -1.76 4.85 21.22
C GLY A 15 -0.33 4.47 20.85
N ALA A 16 0.07 4.80 19.63
CA ALA A 16 1.45 5.09 19.27
C ALA A 16 1.50 6.53 18.74
N ILE A 17 2.68 7.16 18.69
CA ILE A 17 2.93 8.59 18.38
C ILE A 17 2.66 8.95 16.89
N THR A 18 1.64 8.34 16.32
CA THR A 18 0.99 8.69 15.07
C THR A 18 -0.50 8.77 15.41
N GLU A 19 -0.89 9.82 16.12
CA GLU A 19 -2.28 10.04 16.51
C GLU A 19 -3.17 10.03 15.26
N THR A 20 -4.12 9.09 15.19
CA THR A 20 -5.40 9.30 14.53
C THR A 20 -6.29 10.16 15.44
N GLY A 21 -5.77 11.34 15.83
CA GLY A 21 -6.57 12.38 16.45
C GLY A 21 -7.59 12.92 15.44
N THR A 22 -8.66 13.56 15.92
CA THR A 22 -9.65 14.17 15.02
C THR A 22 -8.95 15.05 13.99
N SER A 23 -9.07 14.68 12.72
CA SER A 23 -8.52 15.45 11.62
C SER A 23 -9.18 16.83 11.63
N VAL A 24 -8.48 17.86 11.17
CA VAL A 24 -9.12 19.17 10.91
C VAL A 24 -10.33 19.01 9.98
N MET A 25 -10.30 17.99 9.11
CA MET A 25 -11.40 17.63 8.22
C MET A 25 -12.61 17.03 8.95
N ASP A 26 -12.44 16.46 10.14
CA ASP A 26 -13.56 15.96 10.96
C ASP A 26 -14.42 17.13 11.48
N TRP A 27 -13.78 18.26 11.76
CA TRP A 27 -14.46 19.50 12.17
C TRP A 27 -15.06 20.26 10.99
N TRP A 28 -14.45 20.17 9.81
CA TRP A 28 -14.85 20.89 8.59
C TRP A 28 -14.97 19.93 7.40
N PRO A 29 -16.00 19.06 7.37
CA PRO A 29 -16.09 17.98 6.39
C PRO A 29 -16.25 18.46 4.93
N ASN A 30 -16.66 19.72 4.72
CA ASN A 30 -16.81 20.34 3.40
C ASN A 30 -15.65 21.29 3.03
N ALA A 31 -14.57 21.34 3.83
CA ALA A 31 -13.39 22.11 3.48
C ALA A 31 -12.70 21.51 2.24
N LEU A 32 -12.00 22.36 1.48
CA LEU A 32 -11.25 21.90 0.30
C LEU A 32 -10.09 20.99 0.75
N ASN A 33 -10.10 19.74 0.29
CA ASN A 33 -9.04 18.79 0.58
C ASN A 33 -7.85 19.03 -0.37
N LEU A 34 -6.71 19.47 0.17
CA LEU A 34 -5.47 19.68 -0.57
C LEU A 34 -4.51 18.48 -0.48
N ASP A 35 -4.87 17.42 0.26
CA ASP A 35 -3.97 16.28 0.48
C ASP A 35 -3.63 15.55 -0.81
N ILE A 36 -4.55 15.57 -1.77
CA ILE A 36 -4.35 15.01 -3.11
C ILE A 36 -3.14 15.61 -3.85
N LEU A 37 -2.73 16.83 -3.50
CA LEU A 37 -1.64 17.53 -4.19
C LEU A 37 -0.26 17.10 -3.70
N HIS A 38 -0.17 16.40 -2.57
CA HIS A 38 1.08 15.87 -2.02
C HIS A 38 1.12 14.33 -1.98
N GLN A 39 0.10 13.67 -2.51
CA GLN A 39 0.12 12.22 -2.73
C GLN A 39 1.28 11.84 -3.67
N HIS A 40 2.01 10.79 -3.30
CA HIS A 40 3.15 10.26 -4.07
C HIS A 40 4.32 11.24 -4.27
N ASP A 41 4.61 12.09 -3.28
CA ASP A 41 5.81 12.93 -3.29
C ASP A 41 7.11 12.08 -3.35
N THR A 42 8.15 12.65 -3.95
CA THR A 42 9.51 12.13 -4.05
C THR A 42 10.12 11.73 -2.72
N LYS A 43 9.73 12.36 -1.60
CA LYS A 43 10.25 12.05 -0.26
C LYS A 43 9.87 10.67 0.25
N THR A 44 8.71 10.15 -0.17
CA THR A 44 8.22 8.83 0.24
C THR A 44 8.60 7.74 -0.77
N ASN A 45 9.20 8.11 -1.91
CA ASN A 45 9.66 7.15 -2.91
C ASN A 45 11.03 6.56 -2.52
N PRO A 46 11.13 5.26 -2.20
CA PRO A 46 12.39 4.63 -1.79
C PRO A 46 13.37 4.42 -2.94
N MET A 47 12.94 4.53 -4.20
CA MET A 47 13.75 4.20 -5.37
C MET A 47 14.78 5.28 -5.73
N GLY A 48 14.70 6.46 -5.11
CA GLY A 48 15.57 7.60 -5.41
C GLY A 48 15.12 8.40 -6.64
N LYS A 49 15.64 9.62 -6.76
CA LYS A 49 15.19 10.61 -7.76
C LYS A 49 15.59 10.25 -9.19
N ASP A 50 16.71 9.56 -9.34
CA ASP A 50 17.30 9.26 -10.66
C ASP A 50 16.83 7.90 -11.21
N PHE A 51 15.98 7.17 -10.48
CA PHE A 51 15.52 5.86 -10.91
C PHE A 51 14.44 5.95 -11.98
N SER A 52 14.68 5.28 -13.12
CA SER A 52 13.73 5.12 -14.22
C SER A 52 13.24 3.68 -14.29
N TYR A 53 12.00 3.44 -13.83
CA TYR A 53 11.37 2.11 -13.94
C TYR A 53 11.30 1.62 -15.38
N ARG A 54 11.04 2.53 -16.33
CA ARG A 54 10.97 2.20 -17.76
C ARG A 54 12.30 1.67 -18.29
N ASP A 55 13.42 2.25 -17.87
CA ASP A 55 14.73 1.82 -18.37
C ASP A 55 15.18 0.53 -17.67
N ALA A 56 14.91 0.40 -16.37
CA ALA A 56 15.12 -0.85 -15.65
C ALA A 56 14.34 -2.00 -16.29
N LEU A 57 13.06 -1.78 -16.63
CA LEU A 57 12.20 -2.80 -17.26
C LEU A 57 12.72 -3.27 -18.62
N LYS A 58 13.35 -2.38 -19.42
CA LYS A 58 13.94 -2.79 -20.71
C LYS A 58 15.09 -3.78 -20.55
N THR A 59 15.76 -3.77 -19.41
CA THR A 59 16.89 -4.68 -19.11
C THR A 59 16.44 -5.99 -18.47
N LEU A 60 15.15 -6.10 -18.12
CA LEU A 60 14.60 -7.28 -17.47
C LEU A 60 14.53 -8.47 -18.43
N ASP A 61 15.02 -9.63 -17.98
CA ASP A 61 14.79 -10.89 -18.68
C ASP A 61 13.36 -11.39 -18.38
N VAL A 62 12.45 -11.07 -19.30
CA VAL A 62 11.03 -11.41 -19.17
C VAL A 62 10.81 -12.92 -19.29
N GLU A 63 11.63 -13.64 -20.05
CA GLU A 63 11.45 -15.08 -20.25
C GLU A 63 11.92 -15.85 -19.02
N ALA A 64 13.03 -15.44 -18.40
CA ALA A 64 13.43 -15.95 -17.10
C ALA A 64 12.35 -15.68 -16.04
N LEU A 65 11.82 -14.45 -15.96
CA LEU A 65 10.77 -14.12 -14.99
C LEU A 65 9.51 -15.00 -15.15
N LYS A 66 9.05 -15.22 -16.40
CA LYS A 66 7.90 -16.09 -16.66
C LYS A 66 8.17 -17.53 -16.26
N LYS A 67 9.39 -18.01 -16.50
CA LYS A 67 9.80 -19.35 -16.11
C LYS A 67 9.78 -19.48 -14.58
N ASP A 68 10.39 -18.55 -13.87
CA ASP A 68 10.43 -18.53 -12.40
C ASP A 68 9.01 -18.47 -11.80
N LEU A 69 8.11 -17.67 -12.41
CA LEU A 69 6.70 -17.64 -12.01
C LEU A 69 6.00 -18.98 -12.23
N SER A 70 6.27 -19.67 -13.34
CA SER A 70 5.67 -20.96 -13.65
C SER A 70 6.16 -22.05 -12.68
N ASP A 71 7.44 -22.02 -12.32
CA ASP A 71 8.01 -22.93 -11.34
C ASP A 71 7.39 -22.68 -9.95
N LEU A 72 7.27 -21.40 -9.55
CA LEU A 72 6.70 -20.99 -8.26
C LEU A 72 5.27 -21.50 -8.05
N MET A 73 4.47 -21.58 -9.11
CA MET A 73 3.10 -22.08 -9.00
C MET A 73 3.03 -23.48 -8.39
N THR A 74 4.02 -24.34 -8.64
CA THR A 74 4.05 -25.70 -8.12
C THR A 74 4.94 -25.88 -6.89
N ASP A 75 5.60 -24.81 -6.45
CA ASP A 75 6.48 -24.80 -5.28
C ASP A 75 5.69 -24.45 -4.00
N SER A 76 4.91 -25.42 -3.53
CA SER A 76 4.02 -25.27 -2.37
C SER A 76 4.79 -24.90 -1.09
N GLN A 77 4.35 -23.85 -0.41
CA GLN A 77 4.98 -23.37 0.82
C GLN A 77 4.24 -23.90 2.06
N GLU A 78 4.94 -24.34 3.10
CA GLU A 78 4.31 -24.92 4.30
C GLU A 78 3.39 -23.94 5.04
N TRP A 79 3.69 -22.65 5.00
CA TRP A 79 2.90 -21.60 5.63
C TRP A 79 1.64 -21.22 4.82
N TRP A 80 1.60 -21.61 3.54
CA TRP A 80 0.42 -21.50 2.68
C TRP A 80 0.45 -22.57 1.58
N PRO A 81 -0.01 -23.80 1.88
CA PRO A 81 0.10 -24.92 0.95
C PRO A 81 -0.72 -24.69 -0.31
N ALA A 82 -0.17 -25.07 -1.47
CA ALA A 82 -0.87 -25.00 -2.75
C ALA A 82 -1.93 -26.10 -2.84
N ASP A 83 -3.16 -25.73 -3.20
CA ASP A 83 -4.24 -26.69 -3.38
C ASP A 83 -3.99 -27.52 -4.65
N TRP A 84 -4.04 -28.85 -4.55
CA TRP A 84 -3.71 -29.76 -5.67
C TRP A 84 -2.27 -29.64 -6.20
N GLY A 85 -1.37 -28.98 -5.46
CA GLY A 85 0.03 -28.79 -5.87
C GLY A 85 0.24 -27.72 -6.94
N HIS A 86 -0.71 -26.79 -7.11
CA HIS A 86 -0.59 -25.57 -7.91
C HIS A 86 -1.38 -24.40 -7.29
#